data_AF-A0A1B8C008-F1
#
_entry.id   AF-A0A1B8C008-F1
#
_cell.length_a   1.000
_cell.length_b   1.000
_cell.length_c   1.000
_cell.angle_alpha   90.00
_cell.angle_beta   90.00
_cell.angle_gamma   90.00
#
_symmetry.space_group_name_H-M   'P 1'
#
loop_
_entity.id
_entity.type
_entity.pdbx_description
1 polymer ?
#
loop_
_entity_poly.entity_id
_entity_poly.type
_entity_poly.pdbx_seq_one_letter_code
_entity_poly.pdbx_strand_id
1 'polypeptide(L)'
;MVLIKMNDNKAHPLLAQVPLTVSPFISLPTATTLPYTYKTLPSTLPPSSTGTTATSTGSKPQYVVSPTGHAAHPSDILASCKALQAYIAKVQEDADSELRGWEEGIRARELAEKRRVAPGWLDSEARILEPAQKARKDEEGGGSIMDSEAGKGEGEGLGESLSERVVREGEEMDRVFGGLVLR
;
A
#
# COMPACT_ATOMS: atom_id res chain seq x y z
N MET A 1 -40.78 -7.94 31.69
CA MET A 1 -41.33 -7.22 30.52
C MET A 1 -42.52 -6.43 31.00
N VAL A 2 -42.37 -5.11 31.11
CA VAL A 2 -43.38 -4.19 31.70
C VAL A 2 -44.52 -4.06 30.70
N LEU A 3 -45.68 -4.64 31.02
CA LEU A 3 -46.90 -4.44 30.25
C LEU A 3 -47.61 -3.22 30.83
N ILE A 4 -47.37 -2.06 30.22
CA ILE A 4 -48.16 -0.85 30.48
C ILE A 4 -49.60 -1.18 30.08
N LYS A 5 -50.46 -1.33 31.08
CA LYS A 5 -51.91 -1.47 30.90
C LYS A 5 -52.40 -0.21 30.19
N MET A 6 -52.78 -0.36 28.93
CA MET A 6 -53.47 0.67 28.16
C MET A 6 -54.80 0.92 28.88
N ASN A 7 -54.97 2.11 29.48
CA ASN A 7 -56.19 2.48 30.19
C ASN A 7 -57.41 2.17 29.32
N ASP A 8 -58.34 1.42 29.90
CA ASP A 8 -59.58 1.00 29.27
C ASP A 8 -60.33 2.22 28.69
N ASN A 9 -60.68 2.14 27.40
CA ASN A 9 -61.28 3.21 26.59
C ASN A 9 -62.74 3.57 26.97
N LYS A 10 -63.14 3.41 28.24
CA LYS A 10 -64.45 3.86 28.73
C LYS A 10 -64.32 5.26 29.32
N ALA A 11 -64.84 6.26 28.61
CA ALA A 11 -64.93 7.62 29.10
C ALA A 11 -65.70 7.65 30.44
N HIS A 12 -65.13 8.28 31.47
CA HIS A 12 -65.75 8.43 32.78
C HIS A 12 -67.05 9.25 32.62
N PRO A 13 -68.17 8.87 33.26
CA PRO A 13 -69.48 9.52 33.04
C PRO A 13 -69.49 11.02 33.35
N LEU A 14 -68.61 11.48 34.24
CA LEU A 14 -68.43 12.92 34.54
C LEU A 14 -67.64 13.67 33.46
N LEU A 15 -66.72 13.00 32.75
CA LEU A 15 -65.96 13.57 31.64
C LEU A 15 -66.78 13.61 30.33
N ALA A 16 -67.85 12.82 30.24
CA ALA A 16 -68.82 12.91 29.14
C ALA A 16 -69.77 14.11 29.26
N GLN A 17 -69.92 14.69 30.47
CA GLN A 17 -70.82 15.82 30.73
C GLN A 17 -70.18 17.18 30.47
N VAL A 18 -68.85 17.25 30.41
CA VAL A 18 -68.13 18.50 30.13
C VAL A 18 -67.76 18.49 28.64
N PRO A 19 -68.25 19.42 27.81
CA PRO A 19 -67.79 19.53 26.44
C PRO A 19 -66.31 19.91 26.44
N LEU A 20 -65.42 18.94 26.21
CA LEU A 20 -63.96 19.13 26.27
C LEU A 20 -63.39 20.01 25.13
N THR A 21 -64.24 20.59 24.28
CA THR A 21 -63.80 21.39 23.13
C THR A 21 -64.85 22.44 22.76
N VAL A 22 -64.94 23.53 23.50
CA VAL A 22 -65.44 24.80 22.93
C VAL A 22 -64.90 25.97 23.74
N SER A 23 -63.57 26.14 23.75
CA SER A 23 -63.06 27.50 23.86
C SER A 23 -63.22 28.16 22.49
N PRO A 24 -64.00 29.25 22.36
CA PRO A 24 -64.13 29.97 21.09
C PRO A 24 -62.81 30.59 20.61
N PHE A 25 -61.76 30.52 21.43
CA PHE A 25 -60.42 31.01 21.11
C PHE A 25 -59.43 29.91 20.74
N ILE A 26 -59.81 28.62 20.83
CA ILE A 26 -58.93 27.50 20.47
C ILE A 26 -59.53 26.76 19.28
N SER A 27 -59.03 27.12 18.10
CA SER A 27 -59.27 26.38 16.86
C SER A 27 -58.35 25.17 16.82
N LEU A 28 -58.89 23.97 17.04
CA LEU A 28 -58.14 22.74 16.79
C LEU A 28 -57.93 22.60 15.28
N PRO A 29 -56.72 22.22 14.81
CA PRO A 29 -56.49 21.98 13.40
C PRO A 29 -57.41 20.86 12.91
N THR A 30 -58.27 21.19 11.95
CA THR A 30 -59.19 20.23 11.34
C THR A 30 -58.44 19.34 10.35
N ALA A 31 -58.76 18.04 10.34
CA ALA A 31 -58.15 17.12 9.39
C ALA A 31 -58.54 17.51 7.96
N THR A 32 -57.55 17.63 7.08
CA THR A 32 -57.79 17.99 5.68
C THR A 32 -58.53 16.84 4.99
N THR A 33 -59.69 17.14 4.41
CA THR A 33 -60.44 16.15 3.64
C THR A 33 -59.91 16.16 2.22
N LEU A 34 -59.42 15.01 1.76
CA LEU A 34 -58.93 14.89 0.40
C LEU A 34 -60.10 15.05 -0.59
N PRO A 35 -59.91 15.74 -1.72
CA PRO A 35 -60.95 15.92 -2.72
C PRO A 35 -61.39 14.58 -3.32
N TYR A 36 -62.62 14.51 -3.84
CA TYR A 36 -63.17 13.29 -4.44
C TYR A 36 -62.34 12.73 -5.61
N THR A 37 -61.50 13.56 -6.22
CA THR A 37 -60.57 13.18 -7.29
C THR A 37 -59.23 12.64 -6.78
N TYR A 38 -59.05 12.50 -5.47
CA TYR A 38 -57.79 12.05 -4.90
C TYR A 38 -57.49 10.60 -5.31
N LYS A 39 -56.43 10.45 -6.09
CA LYS A 39 -55.89 9.16 -6.53
C LYS A 39 -54.84 8.73 -5.52
N THR A 40 -55.12 7.69 -4.75
CA THR A 40 -54.13 7.05 -3.89
C THR A 40 -53.05 6.42 -4.76
N LEU A 41 -51.82 6.92 -4.68
CA LEU A 41 -50.71 6.29 -5.36
C LEU A 41 -50.43 4.92 -4.71
N PRO A 42 -50.10 3.87 -5.48
CA PRO A 42 -49.66 2.61 -4.93
C PRO A 42 -48.47 2.82 -4.01
N SER A 43 -48.52 2.26 -2.80
CA SER A 43 -47.39 2.22 -1.85
C SER A 43 -46.32 1.20 -2.28
N THR A 44 -46.12 1.06 -3.58
CA THR A 44 -45.06 0.25 -4.16
C THR A 44 -44.10 1.25 -4.76
N LEU A 45 -42.98 1.47 -4.07
CA LEU A 45 -41.86 2.22 -4.63
C LEU A 45 -41.59 1.69 -6.04
N PRO A 46 -41.45 2.56 -7.06
CA PRO A 46 -41.01 2.09 -8.37
C PRO A 46 -39.69 1.32 -8.21
N PRO A 47 -39.48 0.25 -8.99
CA PRO A 47 -38.23 -0.51 -8.93
C PRO A 47 -37.06 0.48 -9.09
N SER A 48 -36.12 0.42 -8.14
CA SER A 48 -35.02 1.38 -8.03
C SER A 48 -34.27 1.48 -9.36
N SER A 49 -34.22 2.69 -9.96
CA SER A 49 -33.56 2.98 -11.25
C SER A 49 -32.02 2.87 -11.21
N THR A 50 -31.46 2.15 -10.24
CA THR A 50 -30.02 1.87 -10.18
C THR A 50 -29.71 0.72 -11.11
N GLY A 51 -29.85 0.93 -12.43
CA GLY A 51 -29.18 0.18 -13.50
C GLY A 51 -28.98 -1.32 -13.30
N THR A 52 -29.93 -2.03 -12.67
CA THR A 52 -29.84 -3.48 -12.57
C THR A 52 -30.19 -4.01 -13.94
N THR A 53 -29.16 -4.23 -14.76
CA THR A 53 -29.21 -5.21 -15.84
C THR A 53 -29.41 -6.56 -15.16
N ALA A 54 -30.64 -6.82 -14.72
CA ALA A 54 -31.10 -8.11 -14.24
C ALA A 54 -31.28 -9.02 -15.46
N THR A 55 -30.19 -9.24 -16.20
CA THR A 55 -30.09 -10.32 -17.16
C THR A 55 -29.58 -11.53 -16.40
N SER A 56 -30.48 -12.50 -16.26
CA SER A 56 -30.33 -13.85 -15.69
C SER A 56 -30.72 -14.02 -14.21
N THR A 57 -31.73 -14.87 -14.04
CA THR A 57 -32.30 -15.40 -12.80
C THR A 57 -31.28 -16.26 -12.03
N GLY A 58 -30.22 -15.65 -11.50
CA GLY A 58 -29.21 -16.34 -10.69
C GLY A 58 -27.88 -15.60 -10.49
N SER A 59 -27.60 -14.49 -11.18
CA SER A 59 -26.36 -13.72 -11.00
C SER A 59 -26.54 -12.58 -9.99
N LYS A 60 -25.47 -12.23 -9.25
CA LYS A 60 -25.49 -11.13 -8.28
C LYS A 60 -25.76 -9.80 -9.02
N PRO A 61 -26.63 -8.92 -8.48
CA PRO A 61 -26.95 -7.65 -9.13
C PRO A 61 -25.71 -6.75 -9.27
N GLN A 62 -25.44 -6.28 -10.48
CA GLN A 62 -24.30 -5.40 -10.73
C GLN A 62 -24.68 -3.96 -10.41
N TYR A 63 -24.20 -3.45 -9.28
CA TYR A 63 -24.52 -2.11 -8.79
C TYR A 63 -23.53 -1.04 -9.25
N VAL A 64 -22.30 -1.43 -9.58
CA VAL A 64 -21.23 -0.51 -9.95
C VAL A 64 -21.04 -0.57 -11.45
N VAL A 65 -21.33 0.54 -12.13
CA VAL A 65 -21.13 0.67 -13.58
C VAL A 65 -19.98 1.66 -13.80
N SER A 66 -18.91 1.22 -14.45
CA SER A 66 -17.84 2.11 -14.90
C SER A 66 -18.28 2.88 -16.15
N PRO A 67 -17.73 4.08 -16.40
CA PRO A 67 -17.95 4.81 -17.66
C PRO A 67 -17.52 4.02 -18.90
N THR A 68 -16.63 3.04 -18.72
CA THR A 68 -16.15 2.12 -19.76
C THR A 68 -17.09 0.95 -20.04
N GLY A 69 -18.26 0.90 -19.38
CA GLY A 69 -19.29 -0.12 -19.60
C GLY A 69 -19.08 -1.42 -18.80
N HIS A 70 -18.14 -1.46 -17.86
CA HIS A 70 -17.97 -2.60 -16.97
C HIS A 70 -18.93 -2.47 -15.78
N ALA A 71 -19.92 -3.36 -15.73
CA ALA A 71 -20.84 -3.47 -14.61
C ALA A 71 -20.39 -4.63 -13.71
N ALA A 72 -20.20 -4.38 -12.41
CA ALA A 72 -19.72 -5.37 -11.45
C ALA A 72 -20.49 -5.29 -10.12
N HIS A 73 -20.55 -6.42 -9.42
CA HIS A 73 -21.01 -6.46 -8.03
C HIS A 73 -19.84 -6.07 -7.11
N PRO A 74 -20.08 -5.30 -6.02
CA PRO A 74 -19.01 -4.86 -5.10
C PRO A 74 -18.18 -6.00 -4.52
N SER A 75 -18.75 -7.20 -4.31
CA SER A 75 -17.96 -8.37 -3.86
C SER A 75 -16.87 -8.77 -4.84
N ASP A 76 -17.14 -8.63 -6.14
CA ASP A 76 -16.26 -9.11 -7.19
C ASP A 76 -15.11 -8.10 -7.39
N ILE A 77 -15.40 -6.81 -7.20
CA ILE A 77 -14.38 -5.74 -7.12
C ILE A 77 -13.46 -6.00 -5.92
N LEU A 78 -14.01 -6.28 -4.74
CA LEU A 78 -13.21 -6.59 -3.55
C LEU A 78 -12.35 -7.86 -3.74
N ALA A 79 -12.88 -8.88 -4.41
CA ALA A 79 -12.12 -10.07 -4.75
C ALA A 79 -10.96 -9.74 -5.70
N SER A 80 -11.19 -8.91 -6.72
CA SER A 80 -10.16 -8.42 -7.63
C SER A 80 -9.06 -7.65 -6.90
N CYS A 81 -9.42 -6.70 -6.03
CA CYS A 81 -8.45 -5.94 -5.23
C CYS A 81 -7.60 -6.85 -4.34
N LYS A 82 -8.23 -7.84 -3.68
CA LYS A 82 -7.51 -8.82 -2.84
C LYS A 82 -6.57 -9.71 -3.66
N ALA A 83 -7.02 -10.17 -4.82
CA ALA A 83 -6.18 -10.95 -5.73
C ALA A 83 -4.96 -10.15 -6.21
N LEU A 84 -5.15 -8.87 -6.53
CA LEU A 84 -4.07 -7.97 -6.92
C LEU A 84 -3.09 -7.71 -5.77
N GLN A 85 -3.59 -7.52 -4.54
CA GLN A 85 -2.74 -7.40 -3.35
C GLN A 85 -1.89 -8.66 -3.12
N ALA A 86 -2.51 -9.85 -3.22
CA ALA A 86 -1.79 -11.12 -3.07
C ALA A 86 -0.71 -11.31 -4.16
N TYR A 87 -1.01 -10.89 -5.38
CA TYR A 87 -0.04 -10.91 -6.48
C TYR A 87 1.15 -9.99 -6.21
N ILE A 88 0.91 -8.74 -5.80
CA ILE A 88 1.98 -7.80 -5.46
C ILE A 88 2.85 -8.35 -4.32
N ALA A 89 2.24 -8.90 -3.27
CA ALA A 89 2.98 -9.49 -2.16
C ALA A 89 3.88 -10.65 -2.62
N LYS A 90 3.37 -11.51 -3.50
CA LYS A 90 4.16 -12.60 -4.10
C LYS A 90 5.36 -12.07 -4.90
N VAL A 91 5.15 -11.04 -5.73
CA VAL A 91 6.22 -10.43 -6.53
C VAL A 91 7.29 -9.79 -5.64
N GLN A 92 6.89 -9.16 -4.54
CA GLN A 92 7.82 -8.60 -3.56
C GLN A 92 8.65 -9.70 -2.87
N GLU A 93 8.01 -10.79 -2.42
CA GLU A 93 8.71 -11.90 -1.79
C GLU A 93 9.69 -12.59 -2.73
N ASP A 94 9.32 -12.77 -4.00
CA ASP A 94 10.20 -13.33 -5.04
C ASP A 94 11.44 -12.46 -5.24
N ALA A 95 11.24 -11.13 -5.39
CA ALA A 95 12.34 -10.17 -5.53
C ALA A 95 13.24 -10.13 -4.28
N ASP A 96 12.67 -10.15 -3.07
CA ASP A 96 13.44 -10.19 -1.83
C ASP A 96 14.25 -11.50 -1.70
N SER A 97 13.70 -12.62 -2.17
CA SER A 97 14.39 -13.91 -2.19
C SER A 97 15.55 -13.93 -3.18
N GLU A 98 15.37 -13.32 -4.36
CA GLU A 98 16.41 -13.19 -5.37
C GLU A 98 17.55 -12.31 -4.88
N LEU A 99 17.23 -11.16 -4.28
CA LEU A 99 18.23 -10.27 -3.66
C LEU A 99 19.03 -10.97 -2.57
N ARG A 100 18.36 -11.71 -1.67
CA ARG A 100 19.06 -12.49 -0.63
C ARG A 100 19.98 -13.54 -1.24
N GLY A 101 19.52 -14.27 -2.26
CA GLY A 101 20.35 -15.25 -2.97
C GLY A 101 21.57 -14.61 -3.65
N TRP A 102 21.41 -13.41 -4.21
CA TRP A 102 22.51 -12.66 -4.82
C TRP A 102 23.51 -12.17 -3.77
N GLU A 103 23.04 -11.61 -2.65
CA GLU A 103 23.89 -11.19 -1.54
C GLU A 103 24.67 -12.35 -0.92
N GLU A 104 24.02 -13.50 -0.71
CA GLU A 104 24.67 -14.71 -0.23
C GLU A 104 25.71 -15.23 -1.22
N GLY A 105 25.42 -15.16 -2.52
CA GLY A 105 26.37 -15.50 -3.58
C GLY A 105 27.61 -14.59 -3.57
N ILE A 106 27.43 -13.28 -3.41
CA ILE A 106 28.54 -12.33 -3.25
C ILE A 106 29.34 -12.66 -2.00
N ARG A 107 28.65 -12.84 -0.87
CA ARG A 107 29.30 -13.17 0.41
C ARG A 107 30.10 -14.46 0.31
N ALA A 108 29.58 -15.49 -0.36
CA ALA A 108 30.29 -16.75 -0.55
C ALA A 108 31.52 -16.61 -1.44
N ARG A 109 31.44 -15.84 -2.54
CA ARG A 109 32.60 -15.56 -3.41
C ARG A 109 33.67 -14.75 -2.68
N GLU A 110 33.27 -13.71 -1.96
CA GLU A 110 34.20 -12.92 -1.15
C GLU A 110 34.84 -13.77 -0.06
N LEU A 111 34.08 -14.64 0.62
CA LEU A 111 34.63 -15.54 1.63
C LEU A 111 35.64 -16.50 1.00
N ALA A 112 35.32 -17.07 -0.16
CA ALA A 112 36.23 -17.95 -0.90
C ALA A 112 37.50 -17.21 -1.36
N GLU A 113 37.37 -15.98 -1.86
CA GLU A 113 38.52 -15.15 -2.22
C GLU A 113 39.37 -14.81 -0.99
N LYS A 114 38.75 -14.40 0.13
CA LYS A 114 39.47 -14.09 1.37
C LYS A 114 40.14 -15.34 1.95
N ARG A 115 39.52 -16.52 1.84
CA ARG A 115 40.15 -17.82 2.17
C ARG A 115 41.33 -18.15 1.25
N ARG A 116 41.26 -17.77 -0.03
CA ARG A 116 42.37 -17.93 -0.98
C ARG A 116 43.52 -16.99 -0.65
N VAL A 117 43.23 -15.75 -0.28
CA VAL A 117 44.22 -14.71 0.03
C VAL A 117 44.91 -14.97 1.36
N ALA A 118 44.17 -15.42 2.38
CA ALA A 118 44.72 -15.70 3.70
C ALA A 118 44.15 -17.02 4.26
N PRO A 119 44.69 -18.18 3.82
CA PRO A 119 44.29 -19.48 4.36
C PRO A 119 44.57 -19.53 5.87
N GLY A 120 43.55 -19.91 6.66
CA GLY A 120 43.68 -20.12 8.11
C GLY A 120 43.61 -18.86 8.99
N TRP A 121 43.67 -17.64 8.44
CA TRP A 121 43.58 -16.40 9.23
C TRP A 121 42.14 -15.98 9.54
N LEU A 122 41.20 -16.25 8.62
CA LEU A 122 39.82 -15.75 8.70
C LEU A 122 38.90 -16.60 9.59
N ASP A 123 39.21 -17.90 9.73
CA ASP A 123 38.43 -18.88 10.48
C ASP A 123 39.08 -19.23 11.84
N SER A 124 40.19 -18.56 12.22
CA SER A 124 40.88 -18.77 13.50
C SER A 124 40.70 -17.61 14.46
N GLU A 125 40.41 -17.88 15.73
CA GLU A 125 40.27 -16.87 16.80
C GLU A 125 41.62 -16.25 17.22
N ALA A 126 42.72 -16.70 16.62
CA ALA A 126 44.08 -16.24 16.92
C ALA A 126 44.33 -14.86 16.30
N ARG A 127 43.92 -13.80 17.00
CA ARG A 127 44.32 -12.43 16.68
C ARG A 127 45.73 -12.18 17.22
N ILE A 128 46.61 -11.59 16.41
CA ILE A 128 47.89 -11.08 16.89
C ILE A 128 47.60 -10.02 17.95
N LEU A 129 48.29 -10.09 19.08
CA LEU A 129 48.19 -9.08 20.13
C LEU A 129 48.70 -7.75 19.58
N GLU A 130 47.80 -6.77 19.48
CA GLU A 130 48.18 -5.41 19.19
C GLU A 130 48.87 -4.81 20.42
N PRO A 131 49.99 -4.08 20.25
CA PRO A 131 50.59 -3.35 21.36
C PRO A 131 49.59 -2.33 21.88
N ALA A 132 49.34 -2.32 23.19
CA ALA A 132 48.51 -1.29 23.81
C ALA A 132 49.13 0.09 23.51
N GLN A 133 48.53 0.84 22.60
CA GLN A 133 48.88 2.24 22.43
C GLN A 133 48.46 2.95 23.71
N LYS A 134 49.45 3.34 24.52
CA LYS A 134 49.24 4.35 25.56
C LYS A 134 48.55 5.52 24.88
N ALA A 135 47.30 5.77 25.25
CA ALA A 135 46.47 6.83 24.71
C ALA A 135 47.27 8.14 24.61
N ARG A 136 47.77 8.46 23.42
CA ARG A 136 48.10 9.82 23.05
C ARG A 136 46.80 10.41 22.55
N LYS A 137 46.14 11.09 23.48
CA LYS A 137 45.20 12.15 23.15
C LYS A 137 45.97 13.12 22.25
N ASP A 138 45.55 13.25 20.99
CA ASP A 138 45.45 14.49 20.21
C ASP A 138 45.23 14.16 18.71
N GLU A 139 44.64 15.14 18.05
CA GLU A 139 43.82 15.13 16.84
C GLU A 139 44.56 14.91 15.50
N GLU A 140 43.75 14.61 14.47
CA GLU A 140 43.97 14.78 13.02
C GLU A 140 45.19 14.16 12.32
N GLY A 141 44.92 13.43 11.23
CA GLY A 141 45.89 13.14 10.17
C GLY A 141 46.48 11.72 10.19
N GLY A 142 45.67 10.72 9.83
CA GLY A 142 46.15 9.38 9.49
C GLY A 142 46.86 9.37 8.13
N GLY A 143 48.05 9.96 8.04
CA GLY A 143 48.93 9.84 6.88
C GLY A 143 49.65 8.49 6.91
N SER A 144 49.37 7.62 5.93
CA SER A 144 50.10 6.38 5.72
C SER A 144 51.55 6.68 5.33
N ILE A 145 52.51 6.08 6.05
CA ILE A 145 53.95 6.26 5.84
C ILE A 145 54.44 5.74 4.47
N MET A 146 53.59 5.00 3.74
CA MET A 146 53.88 4.45 2.40
C MET A 146 53.54 5.39 1.23
N ASP A 147 52.93 6.54 1.49
CA ASP A 147 52.52 7.48 0.42
C ASP A 147 53.66 8.41 -0.06
N SER A 148 54.84 8.34 0.58
CA SER A 148 55.95 9.29 0.32
C SER A 148 57.01 8.83 -0.68
N GLU A 149 56.83 7.69 -1.36
CA GLU A 149 57.85 7.15 -2.29
C GLU A 149 57.38 6.90 -3.74
N ALA A 150 56.19 7.38 -4.13
CA ALA A 150 55.72 7.35 -5.52
C ALA A 150 56.19 8.56 -6.35
N GLY A 151 57.37 9.10 -6.05
CA GLY A 151 57.97 10.23 -6.75
C GLY A 151 59.27 9.82 -7.44
N LYS A 152 59.23 9.76 -8.78
CA LYS A 152 60.38 9.83 -9.71
C LYS A 152 61.01 8.48 -10.11
N GLY A 153 60.48 7.93 -11.19
CA GLY A 153 61.10 6.84 -11.95
C GLY A 153 60.57 6.83 -13.38
N GLU A 154 61.37 7.36 -14.29
CA GLU A 154 61.16 7.29 -15.74
C GLU A 154 61.25 5.82 -16.16
N GLY A 155 60.22 5.32 -16.85
CA GLY A 155 60.16 3.94 -17.32
C GLY A 155 59.22 3.81 -18.50
N GLU A 156 59.80 3.81 -19.70
CA GLU A 156 59.15 3.31 -20.92
C GLU A 156 58.66 1.87 -20.71
N GLY A 157 57.40 1.62 -21.01
CA GLY A 157 56.89 0.27 -21.27
C GLY A 157 55.72 -0.19 -20.40
N LEU A 158 54.60 -0.44 -21.08
CA LEU A 158 53.57 -1.43 -20.72
C LEU A 158 52.70 -1.14 -19.49
N GLY A 159 51.60 -0.44 -19.74
CA GLY A 159 50.44 -0.45 -18.86
C GLY A 159 49.52 0.69 -19.20
N GLU A 160 48.46 0.41 -19.97
CA GLU A 160 47.30 1.31 -20.07
C GLU A 160 46.95 1.79 -18.67
N SER A 161 47.01 3.10 -18.47
CA SER A 161 46.74 3.70 -17.17
C SER A 161 45.32 3.33 -16.73
N LEU A 162 45.08 3.16 -15.43
CA LEU A 162 43.73 2.89 -14.90
C LEU A 162 42.69 3.90 -15.42
N SER A 163 43.11 5.16 -15.58
CA SER A 163 42.29 6.22 -16.17
C SER A 163 41.88 5.91 -17.61
N GLU A 164 42.78 5.38 -18.43
CA GLU A 164 42.50 5.01 -19.83
C GLU A 164 41.55 3.81 -19.93
N ARG A 165 41.67 2.84 -19.01
CA ARG A 165 40.73 1.72 -18.91
C ARG A 165 39.32 2.18 -18.53
N VAL A 166 39.20 3.07 -17.55
CA VAL A 166 37.91 3.62 -17.10
C VAL A 166 37.24 4.45 -18.21
N VAL A 167 38.01 5.20 -18.99
CA VAL A 167 37.48 5.97 -20.12
C VAL A 167 36.93 5.04 -21.21
N ARG A 168 37.67 4.00 -21.58
CA ARG A 168 37.21 3.03 -22.60
C ARG A 168 35.97 2.27 -22.17
N GLU A 169 35.91 1.84 -20.91
CA GLU A 169 34.74 1.16 -20.35
C GLU A 169 33.50 2.08 -20.31
N GLY A 170 33.68 3.36 -19.97
CA GLY A 170 32.63 4.37 -20.04
C GLY A 170 32.10 4.60 -21.46
N GLU A 171 32.98 4.67 -22.46
CA GLU A 171 32.58 4.80 -23.87
C GLU A 171 31.85 3.57 -24.40
N GLU A 172 32.22 2.37 -23.95
CA GLU A 172 31.53 1.13 -24.32
C GLU A 172 30.11 1.11 -23.74
N MET A 173 29.93 1.55 -22.49
CA MET A 173 28.62 1.71 -21.85
C MET A 173 27.76 2.77 -22.55
N ASP A 174 28.35 3.88 -22.99
CA ASP A 174 27.60 4.92 -23.71
C ASP A 174 27.17 4.45 -25.12
N ARG A 175 27.95 3.59 -25.79
CA ARG A 175 27.53 3.00 -27.07
C ARG A 175 26.34 2.04 -26.93
N VAL A 176 26.28 1.25 -25.86
CA VAL A 176 25.16 0.30 -25.67
C VAL A 176 23.93 0.96 -25.06
N PHE A 177 24.09 1.95 -24.18
CA PHE A 177 22.98 2.58 -23.46
C PHE A 177 22.59 3.96 -23.99
N GLY A 178 23.50 4.71 -24.63
CA GLY A 178 23.23 6.04 -25.18
C GLY A 178 22.26 6.05 -26.37
N GLY A 179 22.03 4.88 -26.99
CA GLY A 179 20.99 4.67 -28.00
C GLY A 179 19.58 4.42 -27.46
N LEU A 180 19.42 4.18 -26.15
CA LEU A 180 18.12 3.99 -25.48
C LEU A 180 17.51 5.34 -25.06
N VAL A 181 17.37 6.26 -26.02
CA VAL A 181 16.43 7.38 -25.84
C VAL A 181 15.03 6.84 -26.11
N LEU A 182 14.25 6.68 -25.03
CA LEU A 182 12.82 6.34 -25.08
C LEU A 182 12.11 7.21 -26.13
N ARG A 183 11.40 6.54 -27.03
CA ARG A 183 10.37 7.16 -27.88
C ARG A 183 9.00 6.83 -27.32
#